data_AF-A0AAE3C2R6-F1
#
_entry.id   AF-A0AAE3C2R6-F1
#
_cell.length_a   1.000
_cell.length_b   1.000
_cell.length_c   1.000
_cell.angle_alpha   90.00
_cell.angle_beta   90.00
_cell.angle_gamma   90.00
#
_symmetry.space_group_name_H-M   'P 1'
#
loop_
_entity.id
_entity.type
_entity.pdbx_description
1 polymer ?
#
loop_
_entity_poly.entity_id
_entity_poly.type
_entity_poly.pdbx_seq_one_letter_code
_entity_poly.pdbx_strand_id
1 'polypeptide(L)'
;MEVEVYLPRRVAIYEERSREYVLKKSMQVISELFDKLDEYARKRDAFGLLKMVSSDIEKRSFYLLASEWAKDRKSVLERIGFILNLPGLVEREERYSIYVMLSYSKGFTVASGKAHHPGDLERVIIFSYPATENRRTYYCFNTAAHGYPSIFPVKLGEKTSLSDALKEYCFHFKPGDHALILVRKDKILRFKEIREKLVKILGKLGLKKFLTFILNVIRETSSYLGFTLEREIQKFYLIDYDEIKGKLKVDLDGFLNSVIYLDRKISELKKETSDDEVKRALGKLSKIIWQAPISAISHETDGLLNKYGNILGSDVTEEIKKMQLYLDSAIKRVHDLKRESLLEPESYLEKHGIKMLSDLSFMAKATIPLGLEALLNKPLYDWGYPEKAPLKDKIGRILFAASDVPYRYFQEAIMDLESKVL
;
A
#
# COMPACT_ATOMS: atom_id res chain seq x y z
N MET A 1 11.72 9.74 -4.12
CA MET A 1 12.48 8.88 -5.08
C MET A 1 11.64 8.44 -6.29
N GLU A 2 12.16 8.60 -7.52
CA GLU A 2 11.51 8.08 -8.75
C GLU A 2 11.82 6.57 -8.94
N VAL A 3 10.80 5.78 -9.30
CA VAL A 3 10.92 4.34 -9.56
C VAL A 3 10.18 3.92 -10.82
N GLU A 4 10.62 2.82 -11.43
CA GLU A 4 9.98 2.25 -12.61
C GLU A 4 8.92 1.22 -12.25
N VAL A 5 7.80 1.27 -12.95
CA VAL A 5 6.70 0.32 -12.81
C VAL A 5 6.33 -0.28 -14.14
N TYR A 6 6.15 -1.59 -14.11
CA TYR A 6 5.71 -2.38 -15.23
C TYR A 6 4.19 -2.49 -15.29
N LEU A 7 3.60 -1.87 -16.32
CA LEU A 7 2.17 -1.93 -16.62
C LEU A 7 1.94 -2.58 -18.01
N PRO A 8 1.34 -3.78 -18.08
CA PRO A 8 1.00 -4.41 -19.37
C PRO A 8 -0.06 -3.63 -20.16
N ARG A 9 -0.02 -3.55 -21.48
CA ARG A 9 -1.01 -2.78 -22.28
C ARG A 9 -2.49 -3.16 -22.00
N ARG A 10 -2.79 -4.44 -21.75
CA ARG A 10 -4.15 -4.92 -21.43
C ARG A 10 -4.71 -4.36 -20.12
N VAL A 11 -3.83 -3.96 -19.21
CA VAL A 11 -4.23 -3.31 -17.96
C VAL A 11 -4.89 -1.95 -18.25
N ALA A 12 -4.48 -1.23 -19.28
CA ALA A 12 -5.09 0.05 -19.66
C ALA A 12 -6.62 -0.06 -19.91
N ILE A 13 -7.10 -1.20 -20.44
CA ILE A 13 -8.53 -1.43 -20.70
C ILE A 13 -9.33 -1.53 -19.39
N TYR A 14 -8.85 -2.25 -18.37
CA TYR A 14 -9.58 -2.28 -17.10
C TYR A 14 -9.31 -1.08 -16.22
N GLU A 15 -8.22 -0.36 -16.45
CA GLU A 15 -8.02 0.96 -15.87
C GLU A 15 -9.13 1.92 -16.31
N GLU A 16 -9.47 1.94 -17.61
CA GLU A 16 -10.56 2.78 -18.12
C GLU A 16 -11.91 2.40 -17.47
N ARG A 17 -12.21 1.11 -17.34
CA ARG A 17 -13.41 0.64 -16.62
C ARG A 17 -13.42 1.01 -15.15
N SER A 18 -12.27 0.85 -14.48
CA SER A 18 -12.13 1.18 -13.06
C SER A 18 -12.31 2.67 -12.84
N ARG A 19 -11.79 3.48 -13.75
CA ARG A 19 -11.97 4.93 -13.80
C ARG A 19 -13.43 5.30 -13.98
N GLU A 20 -14.13 4.72 -14.96
CA GLU A 20 -15.58 4.95 -15.15
C GLU A 20 -16.38 4.58 -13.90
N TYR A 21 -16.04 3.47 -13.26
CA TYR A 21 -16.65 3.06 -12.00
C TYR A 21 -16.42 4.09 -10.88
N VAL A 22 -15.18 4.54 -10.69
CA VAL A 22 -14.84 5.57 -9.69
C VAL A 22 -15.57 6.87 -9.97
N LEU A 23 -15.60 7.33 -11.23
CA LEU A 23 -16.32 8.53 -11.62
C LEU A 23 -17.83 8.39 -11.33
N LYS A 24 -18.44 7.27 -11.72
CA LYS A 24 -19.85 6.99 -11.45
C LYS A 24 -20.14 6.98 -9.94
N LYS A 25 -19.32 6.30 -9.14
CA LYS A 25 -19.48 6.25 -7.69
C LYS A 25 -19.26 7.60 -7.03
N SER A 26 -18.28 8.36 -7.49
CA SER A 26 -18.02 9.69 -6.95
C SER A 26 -19.17 10.65 -7.28
N MET A 27 -19.71 10.59 -8.50
CA MET A 27 -20.92 11.34 -8.86
C MET A 27 -22.13 10.97 -8.01
N GLN A 28 -22.32 9.68 -7.71
CA GLN A 28 -23.37 9.22 -6.79
C GLN A 28 -23.16 9.82 -5.39
N VAL A 29 -21.94 9.76 -4.86
CA VAL A 29 -21.58 10.29 -3.54
C VAL A 29 -21.79 11.81 -3.46
N ILE A 30 -21.43 12.54 -4.52
CA ILE A 30 -21.64 13.98 -4.66
C ILE A 30 -23.14 14.31 -4.70
N SER A 31 -23.93 13.58 -5.50
CA SER A 31 -25.39 13.75 -5.56
C SER A 31 -26.03 13.56 -4.19
N GLU A 32 -25.68 12.48 -3.49
CA GLU A 32 -26.20 12.19 -2.14
C GLU A 32 -25.82 13.28 -1.11
N LEU A 33 -24.66 13.93 -1.29
CA LEU A 33 -24.27 15.06 -0.44
C LEU A 33 -25.12 16.30 -0.73
N PHE A 34 -25.38 16.61 -2.00
CA PHE A 34 -26.26 17.71 -2.39
C PHE A 34 -27.71 17.48 -1.96
N ASP A 35 -28.23 16.26 -2.09
CA ASP A 35 -29.59 15.91 -1.65
C ASP A 35 -29.75 16.12 -0.14
N LYS A 36 -28.75 15.71 0.66
CA LYS A 36 -28.72 15.96 2.10
C LYS A 36 -28.60 17.44 2.43
N LEU A 37 -27.75 18.17 1.73
CA LEU A 37 -27.58 19.61 1.92
C LEU A 37 -28.92 20.32 1.69
N ASP A 38 -29.61 20.00 0.61
CA ASP A 38 -30.93 20.53 0.28
C ASP A 38 -31.97 20.17 1.34
N GLU A 39 -31.96 18.93 1.83
CA GLU A 39 -32.85 18.49 2.91
C GLU A 39 -32.63 19.32 4.20
N TYR A 40 -31.37 19.46 4.64
CA TYR A 40 -31.04 20.24 5.83
C TYR A 40 -31.34 21.72 5.66
N ALA A 41 -31.06 22.29 4.49
CA ALA A 41 -31.36 23.69 4.18
C ALA A 41 -32.88 23.95 4.21
N ARG A 42 -33.69 23.07 3.59
CA ARG A 42 -35.16 23.16 3.63
C ARG A 42 -35.71 23.05 5.06
N LYS A 43 -35.12 22.18 5.88
CA LYS A 43 -35.48 22.02 7.30
C LYS A 43 -34.91 23.11 8.21
N ARG A 44 -34.05 24.01 7.70
CA ARG A 44 -33.27 24.97 8.49
C ARG A 44 -32.49 24.30 9.63
N ASP A 45 -32.02 23.07 9.40
CA ASP A 45 -31.28 22.28 10.38
C ASP A 45 -29.80 22.68 10.39
N ALA A 46 -29.48 23.71 11.16
CA ALA A 46 -28.12 24.22 11.31
C ALA A 46 -27.15 23.16 11.86
N PHE A 47 -27.62 22.28 12.75
CA PHE A 47 -26.80 21.19 13.30
C PHE A 47 -26.55 20.09 12.27
N GLY A 48 -27.55 19.75 11.46
CA GLY A 48 -27.41 18.85 10.32
C GLY A 48 -26.40 19.35 9.31
N LEU A 49 -26.46 20.63 8.94
CA LEU A 49 -25.48 21.28 8.06
C LEU A 49 -24.07 21.23 8.65
N LEU A 50 -23.91 21.59 9.93
CA LEU A 50 -22.62 21.57 10.61
C LEU A 50 -22.05 20.14 10.66
N LYS A 51 -22.87 19.14 10.97
CA LYS A 51 -22.48 17.73 10.97
C LYS A 51 -22.07 17.25 9.58
N MET A 52 -22.78 17.70 8.54
CA MET A 52 -22.47 17.33 7.17
C MET A 52 -21.09 17.86 6.76
N VAL A 53 -20.81 19.15 7.04
CA VAL A 53 -19.53 19.80 6.72
C VAL A 53 -18.38 19.21 7.54
N SER A 54 -18.60 18.93 8.83
CA SER A 54 -17.56 18.45 9.75
C SER A 54 -17.29 16.94 9.69
N SER A 55 -18.20 16.10 9.19
CA SER A 55 -18.03 14.65 9.26
C SER A 55 -18.39 13.91 7.97
N ASP A 56 -19.51 14.23 7.33
CA ASP A 56 -19.95 13.48 6.14
C ASP A 56 -19.05 13.76 4.93
N ILE A 57 -18.62 15.02 4.75
CA ILE A 57 -17.65 15.39 3.72
C ILE A 57 -16.30 14.72 3.98
N GLU A 58 -15.80 14.76 5.22
CA GLU A 58 -14.51 14.13 5.57
C GLU A 58 -14.51 12.61 5.37
N LYS A 59 -15.63 11.93 5.68
CA LYS A 59 -15.79 10.48 5.44
C LYS A 59 -15.87 10.13 3.95
N ARG A 60 -16.36 11.05 3.13
CA ARG A 60 -16.53 10.88 1.67
C ARG A 60 -15.39 11.52 0.86
N SER A 61 -14.44 12.15 1.54
CA SER A 61 -13.31 12.91 0.96
C SER A 61 -12.53 12.15 -0.10
N PHE A 62 -12.34 10.84 0.09
CA PHE A 62 -11.69 10.01 -0.92
C PHE A 62 -12.40 10.13 -2.27
N TYR A 63 -13.72 9.95 -2.32
CA TYR A 63 -14.48 10.00 -3.58
C TYR A 63 -14.52 11.41 -4.17
N LEU A 64 -14.52 12.46 -3.32
CA LEU A 64 -14.47 13.85 -3.78
C LEU A 64 -13.13 14.19 -4.46
N LEU A 65 -12.02 13.73 -3.89
CA LEU A 65 -10.69 13.93 -4.49
C LEU A 65 -10.43 12.94 -5.63
N ALA A 66 -10.93 11.72 -5.53
CA ALA A 66 -10.78 10.69 -6.56
C ALA A 66 -11.57 11.00 -7.84
N SER A 67 -12.69 11.75 -7.78
CA SER A 67 -13.36 12.19 -9.01
C SER A 67 -12.50 13.14 -9.83
N GLU A 68 -11.84 14.10 -9.17
CA GLU A 68 -10.94 15.03 -9.87
C GLU A 68 -9.68 14.32 -10.34
N TRP A 69 -9.15 13.39 -9.53
CA TRP A 69 -8.01 12.55 -9.90
C TRP A 69 -8.34 11.65 -11.10
N ALA A 70 -9.55 11.11 -11.16
CA ALA A 70 -10.01 10.29 -12.27
C ALA A 70 -10.34 11.10 -13.54
N LYS A 71 -10.42 12.44 -13.50
CA LYS A 71 -10.69 13.25 -14.71
C LYS A 71 -9.44 13.50 -15.55
N ASP A 72 -8.27 13.66 -14.93
CA ASP A 72 -7.02 13.91 -15.65
C ASP A 72 -6.36 12.60 -16.10
N ARG A 73 -6.40 12.33 -17.42
CA ARG A 73 -5.80 11.15 -18.09
C ARG A 73 -4.32 10.94 -17.76
N LYS A 74 -3.55 12.00 -17.45
CA LYS A 74 -2.14 11.86 -17.04
C LYS A 74 -2.01 11.44 -15.58
N SER A 75 -2.85 12.01 -14.70
CA SER A 75 -2.85 11.70 -13.27
C SER A 75 -3.40 10.31 -12.90
N VAL A 76 -4.22 9.68 -13.76
CA VAL A 76 -4.78 8.33 -13.49
C VAL A 76 -3.67 7.26 -13.39
N LEU A 77 -2.55 7.47 -14.08
CA LEU A 77 -1.35 6.64 -14.01
C LEU A 77 -0.38 7.07 -12.92
N GLU A 78 -0.52 8.29 -12.39
CA GLU A 78 0.30 8.74 -11.28
C GLU A 78 -0.12 7.98 -10.02
N ARG A 79 0.82 7.25 -9.45
CA ARG A 79 0.63 6.53 -8.21
C ARG A 79 1.55 7.11 -7.17
N ILE A 80 0.98 7.39 -6.00
CA ILE A 80 1.75 7.89 -4.87
C ILE A 80 2.24 6.69 -4.09
N GLY A 81 3.55 6.58 -4.01
CA GLY A 81 4.15 5.65 -3.08
C GLY A 81 4.60 6.33 -1.79
N PHE A 82 4.63 5.56 -0.71
CA PHE A 82 5.20 5.96 0.57
C PHE A 82 6.24 4.93 0.95
N ILE A 83 7.47 5.39 1.24
CA ILE A 83 8.47 4.55 1.91
C ILE A 83 8.41 4.85 3.39
N LEU A 84 8.10 3.83 4.18
CA LEU A 84 8.10 3.90 5.63
C LEU A 84 9.36 3.22 6.15
N ASN A 85 10.13 3.94 6.97
CA ASN A 85 11.26 3.37 7.70
C ASN A 85 10.73 2.78 9.00
N LEU A 86 10.84 1.46 9.14
CA LEU A 86 10.33 0.71 10.27
C LEU A 86 11.50 0.16 11.09
N PRO A 87 11.43 0.23 12.43
CA PRO A 87 12.44 -0.41 13.26
C PRO A 87 12.42 -1.93 13.10
N GLY A 88 13.60 -2.56 13.08
CA GLY A 88 13.72 -4.01 13.00
C GLY A 88 13.21 -4.73 14.26
N LEU A 89 12.72 -5.97 14.08
CA LEU A 89 12.33 -6.82 15.22
C LEU A 89 13.55 -7.37 15.97
N VAL A 90 14.70 -7.45 15.30
CA VAL A 90 15.98 -7.92 15.84
C VAL A 90 17.05 -6.84 15.71
N GLU A 91 18.13 -6.96 16.48
CA GLU A 91 19.22 -6.00 16.45
C GLU A 91 19.83 -5.90 15.04
N ARG A 92 20.15 -4.67 14.61
CA ARG A 92 20.77 -4.34 13.31
C ARG A 92 19.96 -4.69 12.08
N GLU A 93 18.72 -5.18 12.22
CA GLU A 93 17.78 -5.27 11.10
C GLU A 93 17.25 -3.87 10.76
N GLU A 94 17.29 -3.52 9.48
CA GLU A 94 16.54 -2.38 8.94
C GLU A 94 15.34 -2.91 8.19
N ARG A 95 14.18 -2.26 8.38
CA ARG A 95 12.94 -2.67 7.75
C ARG A 95 12.29 -1.47 7.05
N TYR A 96 11.73 -1.74 5.90
CA TYR A 96 11.09 -0.76 5.04
C TYR A 96 9.76 -1.32 4.54
N SER A 97 8.76 -0.47 4.46
CA SER A 97 7.54 -0.78 3.75
C SER A 97 7.36 0.22 2.62
N ILE A 98 7.15 -0.28 1.42
CA ILE A 98 6.80 0.56 0.27
C ILE A 98 5.34 0.31 -0.02
N TYR A 99 4.52 1.27 0.35
CA TYR A 99 3.11 1.31 0.01
C TYR A 99 2.91 2.09 -1.27
N VAL A 100 1.97 1.66 -2.09
CA VAL A 100 1.53 2.42 -3.26
C VAL A 100 0.02 2.51 -3.23
N MET A 101 -0.47 3.75 -3.18
CA MET A 101 -1.88 4.07 -3.26
C MET A 101 -2.33 4.06 -4.71
N LEU A 102 -3.47 3.41 -4.95
CA LEU A 102 -4.12 3.39 -6.25
C LEU A 102 -5.37 4.26 -6.24
N SER A 103 -5.54 5.07 -7.28
CA SER A 103 -6.76 5.87 -7.50
C SER A 103 -8.01 5.00 -7.71
N TYR A 104 -7.83 3.74 -8.12
CA TYR A 104 -8.84 2.70 -8.24
C TYR A 104 -8.22 1.36 -7.83
N SER A 105 -8.93 0.53 -7.07
CA SER A 105 -8.38 -0.74 -6.57
C SER A 105 -9.25 -1.96 -6.86
N LYS A 106 -8.65 -3.10 -6.48
CA LYS A 106 -8.71 -4.50 -6.87
C LYS A 106 -8.43 -4.65 -8.34
N GLY A 107 -7.54 -5.59 -8.61
CA GLY A 107 -6.91 -5.74 -9.90
C GLY A 107 -7.93 -5.73 -11.03
N PHE A 108 -7.41 -5.52 -12.23
CA PHE A 108 -8.08 -5.72 -13.50
C PHE A 108 -8.87 -7.04 -13.47
N THR A 109 -10.11 -7.00 -12.95
CA THR A 109 -10.90 -8.16 -12.56
C THR A 109 -12.14 -8.15 -13.42
N VAL A 110 -12.55 -9.35 -13.77
CA VAL A 110 -13.71 -9.70 -14.60
C VAL A 110 -15.03 -9.26 -13.94
N ALA A 111 -15.04 -9.03 -12.62
CA ALA A 111 -16.22 -8.67 -11.82
C ALA A 111 -16.20 -7.22 -11.32
N SER A 112 -16.12 -6.26 -12.25
CA SER A 112 -15.98 -4.81 -11.98
C SER A 112 -16.99 -4.24 -10.96
N GLY A 113 -18.24 -4.70 -10.94
CA GLY A 113 -19.26 -4.14 -10.05
C GLY A 113 -19.09 -4.40 -8.54
N LYS A 114 -18.34 -5.43 -8.14
CA LYS A 114 -18.13 -5.82 -6.72
C LYS A 114 -16.66 -5.83 -6.31
N ALA A 115 -15.78 -5.63 -7.27
CA ALA A 115 -14.35 -5.76 -7.11
C ALA A 115 -13.63 -4.42 -7.26
N HIS A 116 -14.27 -3.28 -7.03
CA HIS A 116 -13.56 -2.00 -6.99
C HIS A 116 -13.55 -1.40 -5.59
N HIS A 117 -12.33 -1.19 -5.06
CA HIS A 117 -12.09 -0.61 -3.72
C HIS A 117 -11.16 0.60 -3.80
N PRO A 118 -11.60 1.73 -4.36
CA PRO A 118 -10.75 2.90 -4.59
C PRO A 118 -10.04 3.35 -3.29
N GLY A 119 -8.74 3.63 -3.38
CA GLY A 119 -7.93 4.06 -2.25
C GLY A 119 -7.21 2.95 -1.48
N ASP A 120 -7.31 1.69 -1.92
CA ASP A 120 -6.48 0.65 -1.32
C ASP A 120 -4.99 0.89 -1.56
N LEU A 121 -4.22 0.41 -0.59
CA LEU A 121 -2.78 0.49 -0.55
C LEU A 121 -2.19 -0.90 -0.77
N GLU A 122 -1.46 -1.04 -1.85
CA GLU A 122 -0.68 -2.25 -2.14
C GLU A 122 0.75 -2.06 -1.62
N ARG A 123 1.42 -3.15 -1.21
CA ARG A 123 2.75 -3.01 -0.60
C ARG A 123 3.75 -4.09 -0.98
N VAL A 124 5.01 -3.75 -0.74
CA VAL A 124 6.10 -4.71 -0.54
C VAL A 124 6.81 -4.40 0.78
N ILE A 125 7.28 -5.43 1.46
CA ILE A 125 8.05 -5.29 2.70
C ILE A 125 9.50 -5.66 2.38
N ILE A 126 10.42 -4.76 2.68
CA ILE A 126 11.85 -4.96 2.45
C ILE A 126 12.54 -4.96 3.80
N PHE A 127 13.45 -5.89 4.01
CA PHE A 127 14.28 -5.93 5.20
C PHE A 127 15.72 -6.17 4.79
N SER A 128 16.65 -5.70 5.60
CA SER A 128 18.06 -5.85 5.30
C SER A 128 18.89 -6.10 6.55
N TYR A 129 19.96 -6.88 6.36
CA TYR A 129 20.92 -7.21 7.40
C TYR A 129 22.33 -6.77 6.98
N PRO A 130 23.22 -6.46 7.94
CA PRO A 130 24.62 -6.19 7.63
C PRO A 130 25.25 -7.35 6.86
N ALA A 131 26.01 -7.04 5.80
CA ALA A 131 26.77 -8.02 5.03
C ALA A 131 28.29 -7.78 5.15
N THR A 132 28.70 -6.52 4.97
CA THR A 132 30.07 -6.00 5.22
C THR A 132 29.94 -4.60 5.81
N GLU A 133 31.04 -3.96 6.25
CA GLU A 133 31.01 -2.66 6.93
C GLU A 133 30.14 -1.59 6.24
N ASN A 134 30.11 -1.57 4.91
CA ASN A 134 29.36 -0.57 4.12
C ASN A 134 28.26 -1.17 3.23
N ARG A 135 27.90 -2.44 3.43
CA ARG A 135 26.89 -3.10 2.58
C ARG A 135 25.90 -3.91 3.41
N ARG A 136 24.66 -3.93 2.93
CA ARG A 136 23.57 -4.68 3.52
C ARG A 136 23.02 -5.67 2.49
N THR A 137 22.63 -6.86 2.96
CA THR A 137 21.88 -7.80 2.13
C THR A 137 20.40 -7.47 2.24
N TYR A 138 19.77 -7.16 1.11
CA TYR A 138 18.35 -6.82 1.05
C TYR A 138 17.50 -8.03 0.63
N TYR A 139 16.33 -8.12 1.26
CA TYR A 139 15.32 -9.14 1.02
C TYR A 139 13.95 -8.49 0.90
N CYS A 140 13.07 -9.06 0.08
CA CYS A 140 11.74 -8.52 -0.18
C CYS A 140 10.66 -9.59 0.01
N PHE A 141 9.68 -9.31 0.86
CA PHE A 141 8.38 -9.96 0.80
C PHE A 141 7.50 -9.24 -0.22
N ASN A 142 7.42 -9.83 -1.41
CA ASN A 142 6.38 -9.53 -2.38
C ASN A 142 5.00 -9.85 -1.78
N THR A 143 3.94 -9.15 -2.21
CA THR A 143 2.57 -9.53 -1.82
C THR A 143 1.92 -10.47 -2.84
N ALA A 144 0.96 -11.26 -2.36
CA ALA A 144 0.16 -12.22 -3.11
C ALA A 144 -1.29 -12.16 -2.60
N ALA A 145 -2.25 -12.42 -3.48
CA ALA A 145 -3.64 -12.78 -3.20
C ALA A 145 -4.24 -12.06 -1.99
N HIS A 146 -4.91 -10.91 -2.17
CA HIS A 146 -5.45 -10.08 -1.05
C HIS A 146 -4.38 -9.39 -0.18
N GLY A 147 -3.19 -9.11 -0.72
CA GLY A 147 -2.17 -8.31 -0.04
C GLY A 147 -1.36 -9.07 1.00
N TYR A 148 -1.48 -10.40 1.08
CA TYR A 148 -0.68 -11.20 2.02
C TYR A 148 0.79 -11.23 1.59
N PRO A 149 1.74 -10.97 2.51
CA PRO A 149 3.17 -11.12 2.20
C PRO A 149 3.52 -12.56 1.83
N SER A 150 4.31 -12.77 0.78
CA SER A 150 4.78 -14.10 0.38
C SER A 150 5.48 -14.81 1.53
N ILE A 151 5.35 -16.14 1.63
CA ILE A 151 6.02 -16.92 2.68
C ILE A 151 7.55 -16.77 2.60
N PHE A 152 8.08 -16.77 1.37
CA PHE A 152 9.52 -16.76 1.15
C PHE A 152 9.97 -15.40 0.62
N PRO A 153 10.94 -14.76 1.29
CA PRO A 153 11.48 -13.50 0.81
C PRO A 153 12.36 -13.74 -0.42
N VAL A 154 12.34 -12.78 -1.35
CA VAL A 154 13.22 -12.77 -2.51
C VAL A 154 14.47 -11.95 -2.17
N LYS A 155 15.66 -12.53 -2.38
CA LYS A 155 16.93 -11.77 -2.23
C LYS A 155 17.02 -10.69 -3.31
N LEU A 156 17.20 -9.44 -2.90
CA LEU A 156 17.44 -8.29 -3.78
C LEU A 156 18.93 -8.05 -4.04
N GLY A 157 19.80 -8.67 -3.24
CA GLY A 157 21.26 -8.61 -3.39
C GLY A 157 21.92 -7.78 -2.28
N GLU A 158 23.24 -7.64 -2.38
CA GLU A 158 24.04 -6.87 -1.43
C GLU A 158 24.30 -5.47 -1.99
N LYS A 159 23.85 -4.45 -1.28
CA LYS A 159 23.83 -3.06 -1.75
C LYS A 159 24.22 -2.10 -0.63
N THR A 160 24.60 -0.89 -1.00
CA THR A 160 24.94 0.22 -0.11
C THR A 160 23.71 0.91 0.46
N SER A 161 22.59 0.89 -0.28
CA SER A 161 21.34 1.54 0.11
C SER A 161 20.11 0.83 -0.45
N LEU A 162 18.93 1.13 0.10
CA LEU A 162 17.64 0.69 -0.45
C LEU A 162 17.44 1.19 -1.89
N SER A 163 17.82 2.44 -2.16
CA SER A 163 17.72 3.02 -3.51
C SER A 163 18.54 2.21 -4.52
N ASP A 164 19.76 1.82 -4.16
CA ASP A 164 20.62 0.99 -5.02
C ASP A 164 20.07 -0.42 -5.23
N ALA A 165 19.35 -0.97 -4.24
CA ALA A 165 18.64 -2.24 -4.38
C ALA A 165 17.47 -2.14 -5.36
N LEU A 166 16.73 -1.03 -5.35
CA LEU A 166 15.55 -0.86 -6.20
C LEU A 166 15.88 -0.50 -7.66
N LYS A 167 17.05 0.08 -7.96
CA LYS A 167 17.46 0.44 -9.33
C LYS A 167 17.41 -0.71 -10.34
N GLU A 168 17.66 -1.94 -9.89
CA GLU A 168 17.64 -3.14 -10.74
C GLU A 168 16.25 -3.77 -10.90
N TYR A 169 15.24 -3.22 -10.23
CA TYR A 169 13.89 -3.78 -10.16
C TYR A 169 12.87 -2.79 -10.71
N CYS A 170 11.75 -3.32 -11.19
CA CYS A 170 10.53 -2.57 -11.44
C CYS A 170 9.46 -3.08 -10.47
N PHE A 171 8.58 -2.18 -10.03
CA PHE A 171 7.35 -2.59 -9.39
C PHE A 171 6.42 -3.19 -10.45
N HIS A 172 5.62 -4.18 -10.05
CA HIS A 172 4.64 -4.78 -10.92
C HIS A 172 3.37 -5.06 -10.13
N PHE A 173 2.27 -4.46 -10.59
CA PHE A 173 0.93 -4.70 -10.07
C PHE A 173 0.35 -5.89 -10.80
N LYS A 174 -0.03 -6.91 -10.05
CA LYS A 174 -0.58 -8.12 -10.64
C LYS A 174 -2.04 -7.92 -10.99
N PRO A 175 -2.42 -8.15 -12.25
CA PRO A 175 -3.81 -8.08 -12.65
C PRO A 175 -4.70 -9.06 -11.88
N GLY A 176 -5.93 -8.65 -11.63
CA GLY A 176 -6.92 -9.42 -10.88
C GLY A 176 -6.71 -9.51 -9.35
N ASP A 177 -5.58 -9.02 -8.83
CA ASP A 177 -5.19 -9.28 -7.44
C ASP A 177 -4.69 -8.02 -6.70
N HIS A 178 -4.80 -8.04 -5.36
CA HIS A 178 -4.15 -7.10 -4.43
C HIS A 178 -2.69 -7.53 -4.22
N ALA A 179 -1.87 -7.40 -5.25
CA ALA A 179 -0.49 -7.83 -5.17
C ALA A 179 0.45 -6.87 -5.92
N LEU A 180 1.36 -6.31 -5.15
CA LEU A 180 2.51 -5.55 -5.62
C LEU A 180 3.76 -6.39 -5.44
N ILE A 181 4.55 -6.52 -6.50
CA ILE A 181 5.81 -7.25 -6.46
C ILE A 181 6.96 -6.47 -7.07
N LEU A 182 8.17 -6.83 -6.70
CA LEU A 182 9.40 -6.41 -7.38
C LEU A 182 9.85 -7.47 -8.38
N VAL A 183 10.11 -7.05 -9.61
CA VAL A 183 10.62 -7.89 -10.71
C VAL A 183 11.94 -7.31 -11.21
N ARG A 184 12.97 -8.14 -11.38
CA ARG A 184 14.25 -7.68 -11.93
C ARG A 184 14.09 -7.23 -13.38
N LYS A 185 14.68 -6.07 -13.72
CA LYS A 185 14.69 -5.49 -15.06
C LYS A 185 15.31 -6.43 -16.10
N ASP A 186 16.37 -7.15 -15.74
CA ASP A 186 17.03 -8.10 -16.65
C ASP A 186 16.15 -9.29 -17.03
N LYS A 187 15.31 -9.80 -16.10
CA LYS A 187 14.31 -10.82 -16.41
C LYS A 187 13.25 -10.31 -17.38
N ILE A 188 12.87 -9.03 -17.24
CA ILE A 188 11.96 -8.36 -18.18
C ILE A 188 12.65 -8.25 -19.56
N LEU A 189 13.89 -7.79 -19.62
CA LEU A 189 14.64 -7.55 -20.87
C LEU A 189 15.08 -8.84 -21.60
N ARG A 190 15.56 -9.87 -20.89
CA ARG A 190 16.01 -11.15 -21.47
C ARG A 190 14.91 -11.85 -22.28
N PHE A 191 13.66 -11.73 -21.87
CA PHE A 191 12.53 -12.26 -22.64
C PHE A 191 12.39 -11.56 -24.01
N LYS A 192 12.65 -10.24 -24.08
CA LYS A 192 12.65 -9.47 -25.33
C LYS A 192 13.80 -9.89 -26.24
N GLU A 193 14.99 -10.07 -25.68
CA GLU A 193 16.19 -10.51 -26.42
C GLU A 193 16.05 -11.95 -26.95
N ILE A 194 15.53 -12.87 -26.14
CA ILE A 194 15.26 -14.26 -26.56
C ILE A 194 14.28 -14.25 -27.73
N ARG A 195 13.21 -13.45 -27.66
CA ARG A 195 12.25 -13.27 -28.76
C ARG A 195 12.92 -12.74 -30.02
N GLU A 196 13.68 -11.66 -29.91
CA GLU A 196 14.34 -11.02 -31.07
C GLU A 196 15.39 -11.92 -31.72
N LYS A 197 16.19 -12.65 -30.93
CA LYS A 197 17.16 -13.62 -31.45
C LYS A 197 16.48 -14.82 -32.12
N LEU A 198 15.42 -15.37 -31.53
CA LEU A 198 14.63 -16.44 -32.15
C LEU A 198 14.04 -16.01 -33.49
N VAL A 199 13.43 -14.81 -33.54
CA VAL A 199 12.87 -14.24 -34.79
C VAL A 199 13.97 -14.07 -35.86
N LYS A 200 15.16 -13.59 -35.47
CA LYS A 200 16.26 -13.32 -36.41
C LYS A 200 16.93 -14.60 -36.95
N ILE A 201 17.12 -15.61 -36.10
CA ILE A 201 17.70 -16.91 -36.50
C ILE A 201 16.74 -17.67 -37.42
N LEU A 202 15.45 -17.70 -37.07
CA LEU A 202 14.46 -18.47 -37.81
C LEU A 202 14.00 -17.77 -39.10
N GLY A 203 14.05 -16.42 -39.16
CA GLY A 203 13.87 -15.66 -40.39
C GLY A 203 14.94 -15.94 -41.45
N LYS A 204 16.18 -16.26 -41.03
CA LYS A 204 17.26 -16.68 -41.95
C LYS A 204 17.08 -18.10 -42.52
N LEU A 205 16.32 -18.96 -41.84
CA LEU A 205 16.13 -20.37 -42.22
C LEU A 205 14.92 -20.63 -43.14
N GLY A 206 14.23 -19.58 -43.61
CA GLY A 206 13.06 -19.74 -44.50
C GLY A 206 11.83 -20.35 -43.83
N LEU A 207 11.88 -20.64 -42.53
CA LEU A 207 10.86 -21.31 -41.74
C LEU A 207 9.72 -20.39 -41.31
N LYS A 208 9.35 -19.39 -42.13
CA LYS A 208 8.37 -18.33 -41.76
C LYS A 208 7.00 -18.89 -41.34
N LYS A 209 6.56 -20.01 -41.90
CA LYS A 209 5.31 -20.71 -41.48
C LYS A 209 5.45 -21.43 -40.14
N PHE A 210 6.58 -22.09 -39.91
CA PHE A 210 6.92 -22.70 -38.62
C PHE A 210 7.17 -21.62 -37.55
N LEU A 211 7.63 -20.43 -37.96
CA LEU A 211 7.74 -19.24 -37.13
C LEU A 211 6.36 -18.75 -36.69
N THR A 212 5.39 -18.67 -37.60
CA THR A 212 4.01 -18.33 -37.24
C THR A 212 3.41 -19.40 -36.33
N PHE A 213 3.71 -20.67 -36.54
CA PHE A 213 3.23 -21.76 -35.68
C PHE A 213 3.90 -21.74 -34.30
N ILE A 214 5.23 -21.65 -34.19
CA ILE A 214 5.94 -21.56 -32.90
C ILE A 214 5.68 -20.23 -32.22
N LEU A 215 5.60 -19.11 -32.93
CA LEU A 215 5.20 -17.84 -32.33
C LEU A 215 3.72 -17.87 -31.96
N ASN A 216 2.85 -18.57 -32.69
CA ASN A 216 1.47 -18.78 -32.26
C ASN A 216 1.39 -19.76 -31.11
N VAL A 217 2.26 -20.76 -30.99
CA VAL A 217 2.32 -21.68 -29.85
C VAL A 217 2.98 -20.98 -28.67
N ILE A 218 4.00 -20.16 -28.83
CA ILE A 218 4.61 -19.37 -27.76
C ILE A 218 3.69 -18.22 -27.41
N ARG A 219 3.01 -17.58 -28.35
CA ARG A 219 1.97 -16.57 -28.09
C ARG A 219 0.74 -17.21 -27.51
N GLU A 220 0.34 -18.41 -27.93
CA GLU A 220 -0.75 -19.19 -27.35
C GLU A 220 -0.32 -19.60 -25.97
N THR A 221 0.76 -20.35 -25.78
CA THR A 221 1.35 -20.72 -24.48
C THR A 221 1.65 -19.50 -23.60
N SER A 222 2.09 -18.36 -24.14
CA SER A 222 2.30 -17.12 -23.38
C SER A 222 1.01 -16.33 -23.19
N SER A 223 -0.03 -16.49 -24.00
CA SER A 223 -1.40 -16.00 -23.75
C SER A 223 -2.24 -16.98 -22.93
N TYR A 224 -1.78 -18.22 -22.81
CA TYR A 224 -2.29 -19.29 -21.95
C TYR A 224 -1.60 -19.21 -20.58
N LEU A 225 -0.41 -18.58 -20.52
CA LEU A 225 0.38 -18.24 -19.33
C LEU A 225 0.49 -16.72 -19.10
N GLY A 226 -0.37 -15.91 -19.73
CA GLY A 226 -0.57 -14.48 -19.45
C GLY A 226 0.54 -13.46 -19.72
N PHE A 227 1.64 -13.77 -20.42
CA PHE A 227 2.61 -12.76 -20.88
C PHE A 227 2.16 -12.08 -22.20
N THR A 228 1.48 -10.94 -22.09
CA THR A 228 1.36 -9.97 -23.20
C THR A 228 2.53 -8.97 -23.16
N LEU A 229 3.17 -8.78 -24.32
CA LEU A 229 4.53 -8.25 -24.48
C LEU A 229 4.60 -6.78 -24.91
N GLU A 230 3.47 -6.08 -24.98
CA GLU A 230 3.44 -4.63 -25.21
C GLU A 230 3.50 -3.93 -23.87
N ARG A 231 4.65 -3.30 -23.62
CA ARG A 231 5.12 -2.83 -22.32
C ARG A 231 5.11 -1.32 -22.30
N GLU A 232 4.48 -0.74 -21.28
CA GLU A 232 4.76 0.64 -20.89
C GLU A 232 5.43 0.61 -19.52
N ILE A 233 6.70 1.00 -19.49
CA ILE A 233 7.37 1.30 -18.22
C ILE A 233 6.93 2.70 -17.86
N GLN A 234 6.24 2.82 -16.73
CA GLN A 234 5.83 4.09 -16.17
C GLN A 234 6.75 4.47 -15.02
N LYS A 235 6.86 5.77 -14.76
CA LYS A 235 7.63 6.30 -13.65
C LYS A 235 6.68 6.71 -12.54
N PHE A 236 6.93 6.25 -11.32
CA PHE A 236 6.20 6.68 -10.13
C PHE A 236 7.13 7.36 -9.16
N TYR A 237 6.53 8.18 -8.30
CA TYR A 237 7.24 8.85 -7.23
C TYR A 237 6.89 8.20 -5.88
N LEU A 238 7.92 7.78 -5.18
CA LEU A 238 7.84 7.32 -3.80
C LEU A 238 8.24 8.49 -2.90
N ILE A 239 7.37 8.88 -1.98
CA ILE A 239 7.66 9.88 -0.95
C ILE A 239 8.44 9.16 0.14
N ASP A 240 9.69 9.58 0.36
CA ASP A 240 10.55 8.96 1.37
C ASP A 240 10.12 9.37 2.79
N TYR A 241 10.38 8.53 3.78
CA TYR A 241 9.97 8.80 5.17
C TYR A 241 10.51 10.13 5.70
N ASP A 242 11.75 10.49 5.34
CA ASP A 242 12.35 11.77 5.72
C ASP A 242 11.62 12.96 5.08
N GLU A 243 10.98 12.78 3.91
CA GLU A 243 10.12 13.79 3.32
C GLU A 243 8.79 13.88 4.08
N ILE A 244 8.19 12.75 4.48
CA ILE A 244 6.97 12.71 5.31
C ILE A 244 7.22 13.44 6.64
N LYS A 245 8.31 13.11 7.33
CA LYS A 245 8.71 13.73 8.60
C LYS A 245 9.15 15.18 8.41
N GLY A 246 10.07 15.44 7.51
CA GLY A 246 10.70 16.76 7.33
C GLY A 246 9.77 17.79 6.69
N LYS A 247 9.09 17.41 5.61
CA LYS A 247 8.25 18.31 4.79
C LYS A 247 6.80 18.34 5.26
N LEU A 248 6.20 17.18 5.57
CA LEU A 248 4.79 17.10 6.00
C LEU A 248 4.62 17.24 7.51
N LYS A 249 5.69 17.12 8.29
CA LYS A 249 5.71 17.17 9.77
C LYS A 249 4.93 16.02 10.43
N VAL A 250 4.84 14.88 9.73
CA VAL A 250 4.25 13.64 10.28
C VAL A 250 5.40 12.77 10.78
N ASP A 251 5.66 12.79 12.08
CA ASP A 251 6.74 12.04 12.72
C ASP A 251 6.18 10.85 13.52
N LEU A 252 6.59 9.64 13.14
CA LEU A 252 6.17 8.39 13.78
C LEU A 252 7.32 7.70 14.52
N ASP A 253 8.52 8.29 14.58
CA ASP A 253 9.69 7.63 15.15
C ASP A 253 9.50 7.33 16.64
N GLY A 254 9.02 8.32 17.39
CA GLY A 254 8.74 8.17 18.81
C GLY A 254 7.72 7.07 19.07
N PHE A 255 6.65 7.02 18.27
CA PHE A 255 5.62 5.98 18.35
C PHE A 255 6.21 4.59 18.04
N LEU A 256 6.86 4.42 16.89
CA LEU A 256 7.39 3.13 16.44
C LEU A 256 8.47 2.58 17.39
N ASN A 257 9.36 3.44 17.89
CA ASN A 257 10.37 3.04 18.86
C ASN A 257 9.75 2.61 20.20
N SER A 258 8.73 3.33 20.67
CA SER A 258 7.99 2.96 21.89
C SER A 258 7.31 1.60 21.73
N VAL A 259 6.72 1.31 20.56
CA VAL A 259 6.11 0.00 20.28
C VAL A 259 7.14 -1.14 20.35
N ILE A 260 8.33 -0.97 19.75
CA ILE A 260 9.37 -2.01 19.78
C ILE A 260 9.90 -2.22 21.21
N TYR A 261 10.09 -1.14 21.97
CA TYR A 261 10.46 -1.23 23.38
C TYR A 261 9.40 -2.01 24.17
N LEU A 262 8.13 -1.62 24.04
CA LEU A 262 7.01 -2.28 24.71
C LEU A 262 6.91 -3.76 24.32
N ASP A 263 7.10 -4.13 23.05
CA ASP A 263 7.07 -5.52 22.61
C ASP A 263 8.16 -6.39 23.26
N ARG A 264 9.37 -5.84 23.39
CA ARG A 264 10.48 -6.50 24.10
C ARG A 264 10.17 -6.64 25.58
N LYS A 265 9.76 -5.55 26.23
CA LYS A 265 9.41 -5.53 27.65
C LYS A 265 8.28 -6.48 27.99
N ILE A 266 7.22 -6.52 27.15
CA ILE A 266 6.11 -7.48 27.27
C ILE A 266 6.63 -8.92 27.22
N SER A 267 7.57 -9.21 26.33
CA SER A 267 8.14 -10.55 26.16
C SER A 267 9.01 -10.97 27.34
N GLU A 268 9.75 -10.04 27.94
CA GLU A 268 10.54 -10.24 29.16
C GLU A 268 9.62 -10.48 30.37
N LEU A 269 8.71 -9.55 30.64
CA LEU A 269 7.81 -9.62 31.80
C LEU A 269 6.93 -10.87 31.79
N LYS A 270 6.47 -11.33 30.61
CA LYS A 270 5.69 -12.58 30.49
C LYS A 270 6.48 -13.82 30.89
N LYS A 271 7.81 -13.82 30.76
CA LYS A 271 8.67 -14.93 31.17
C LYS A 271 8.96 -14.89 32.66
N GLU A 272 9.10 -13.70 33.23
CA GLU A 272 9.47 -13.49 34.63
C GLU A 272 8.29 -13.65 35.58
N THR A 273 7.10 -13.20 35.19
CA THR A 273 5.93 -13.25 36.06
C THR A 273 5.24 -14.61 36.04
N SER A 274 4.78 -15.07 37.20
CA SER A 274 3.84 -16.19 37.32
C SER A 274 2.38 -15.75 37.35
N ASP A 275 2.10 -14.44 37.46
CA ASP A 275 0.75 -13.89 37.59
C ASP A 275 -0.02 -13.95 36.26
N ASP A 276 -1.13 -14.69 36.24
CA ASP A 276 -1.98 -14.88 35.07
C ASP A 276 -2.74 -13.62 34.65
N GLU A 277 -3.08 -12.74 35.59
CA GLU A 277 -3.74 -11.48 35.30
C GLU A 277 -2.77 -10.50 34.63
N VAL A 278 -1.54 -10.42 35.13
CA VAL A 278 -0.46 -9.65 34.48
C VAL A 278 -0.19 -10.19 33.08
N LYS A 279 -0.05 -11.51 32.91
CA LYS A 279 0.12 -12.14 31.58
C LYS A 279 -1.03 -11.82 30.63
N ARG A 280 -2.27 -11.81 31.13
CA ARG A 280 -3.45 -11.46 30.35
C ARG A 280 -3.43 -9.99 29.94
N ALA A 281 -3.08 -9.08 30.83
CA ALA A 281 -2.95 -7.65 30.54
C ALA A 281 -1.86 -7.39 29.48
N LEU A 282 -0.67 -7.96 29.66
CA LEU A 282 0.43 -7.90 28.68
C LEU A 282 0.04 -8.56 27.34
N GLY A 283 -0.76 -9.62 27.37
CA GLY A 283 -1.36 -10.25 26.19
C GLY A 283 -2.29 -9.32 25.42
N LYS A 284 -3.13 -8.56 26.12
CA LYS A 284 -4.01 -7.55 25.52
C LYS A 284 -3.23 -6.39 24.95
N LEU A 285 -2.26 -5.85 25.69
CA LEU A 285 -1.41 -4.76 25.23
C LEU A 285 -0.70 -5.12 23.93
N SER A 286 -0.10 -6.32 23.86
CA SER A 286 0.53 -6.84 22.65
C SER A 286 -0.44 -6.92 21.46
N LYS A 287 -1.70 -7.31 21.69
CA LYS A 287 -2.71 -7.31 20.63
C LYS A 287 -3.05 -5.89 20.17
N ILE A 288 -3.20 -4.94 21.09
CA ILE A 288 -3.53 -3.55 20.74
C ILE A 288 -2.42 -2.96 19.88
N ILE A 289 -1.16 -2.96 20.35
CA ILE A 289 -0.05 -2.30 19.65
C ILE A 289 0.23 -2.88 18.26
N TRP A 290 -0.06 -4.17 18.04
CA TRP A 290 0.23 -4.84 16.77
C TRP A 290 -0.98 -4.97 15.85
N GLN A 291 -2.20 -5.15 16.38
CA GLN A 291 -3.37 -5.63 15.65
C GLN A 291 -4.53 -4.64 15.62
N ALA A 292 -4.56 -3.63 16.49
CA ALA A 292 -5.52 -2.53 16.33
C ALA A 292 -5.08 -1.64 15.16
N PRO A 293 -6.04 -1.00 14.44
CA PRO A 293 -5.71 0.14 13.58
C PRO A 293 -4.85 1.14 14.34
N ILE A 294 -3.77 1.64 13.73
CA ILE A 294 -2.85 2.56 14.41
C ILE A 294 -3.58 3.78 14.96
N SER A 295 -4.56 4.31 14.22
CA SER A 295 -5.43 5.42 14.65
C SER A 295 -6.27 5.12 15.91
N ALA A 296 -6.48 3.85 16.25
CA ALA A 296 -7.27 3.42 17.41
C ALA A 296 -6.41 3.04 18.63
N ILE A 297 -5.09 2.86 18.47
CA ILE A 297 -4.19 2.38 19.53
C ILE A 297 -4.27 3.27 20.77
N SER A 298 -4.28 4.60 20.59
CA SER A 298 -4.30 5.53 21.73
C SER A 298 -5.53 5.32 22.63
N HIS A 299 -6.72 5.32 22.02
CA HIS A 299 -7.98 5.06 22.73
C HIS A 299 -8.06 3.63 23.32
N GLU A 300 -7.61 2.61 22.60
CA GLU A 300 -7.63 1.24 23.12
C GLU A 300 -6.68 1.05 24.31
N THR A 301 -5.53 1.74 24.30
CA THR A 301 -4.58 1.71 25.42
C THR A 301 -5.08 2.46 26.64
N ASP A 302 -5.86 3.54 26.49
CA ASP A 302 -6.55 4.19 27.63
C ASP A 302 -7.49 3.21 28.33
N GLY A 303 -8.31 2.49 27.56
CA GLY A 303 -9.20 1.46 28.11
C GLY A 303 -8.45 0.35 28.84
N LEU A 304 -7.25 0.00 28.35
CA LEU A 304 -6.37 -0.98 28.99
C LEU A 304 -5.75 -0.43 30.29
N LEU A 305 -5.24 0.81 30.28
CA LEU A 305 -4.64 1.45 31.45
C LEU A 305 -5.66 1.68 32.57
N ASN A 306 -6.89 2.07 32.23
CA ASN A 306 -7.98 2.21 33.21
C ASN A 306 -8.31 0.90 33.92
N LYS A 307 -8.13 -0.24 33.24
CA LYS A 307 -8.43 -1.57 33.78
C LYS A 307 -7.24 -2.26 34.46
N TYR A 308 -6.03 -2.06 33.95
CA TYR A 308 -4.85 -2.84 34.31
C TYR A 308 -3.63 -1.99 34.67
N GLY A 309 -3.75 -0.66 34.72
CA GLY A 309 -2.60 0.24 34.96
C GLY A 309 -1.92 0.00 36.30
N ASN A 310 -2.66 -0.41 37.32
CA ASN A 310 -2.13 -0.75 38.64
C ASN A 310 -1.24 -2.02 38.64
N ILE A 311 -1.42 -2.93 37.69
CA ILE A 311 -0.68 -4.20 37.62
C ILE A 311 0.40 -4.24 36.54
N LEU A 312 0.40 -3.31 35.58
CA LEU A 312 1.35 -3.29 34.46
C LEU A 312 2.73 -2.71 34.83
N GLY A 313 2.89 -2.19 36.04
CA GLY A 313 4.10 -1.49 36.48
C GLY A 313 4.20 -0.07 35.90
N SER A 314 4.98 0.78 36.57
CA SER A 314 5.14 2.19 36.18
C SER A 314 5.84 2.35 34.83
N ASP A 315 6.94 1.62 34.59
CA ASP A 315 7.72 1.64 33.34
C ASP A 315 6.85 1.37 32.10
N VAL A 316 6.04 0.31 32.10
CA VAL A 316 5.14 -0.01 30.98
C VAL A 316 4.07 1.07 30.80
N THR A 317 3.52 1.58 31.91
CA THR A 317 2.47 2.60 31.88
C THR A 317 2.99 3.93 31.35
N GLU A 318 4.20 4.33 31.74
CA GLU A 318 4.86 5.54 31.25
C GLU A 318 5.17 5.44 29.75
N GLU A 319 5.69 4.31 29.29
CA GLU A 319 5.98 4.13 27.87
C GLU A 319 4.70 4.06 27.02
N ILE A 320 3.59 3.49 27.53
CA ILE A 320 2.28 3.58 26.85
C ILE A 320 1.86 5.04 26.68
N LYS A 321 1.92 5.86 27.74
CA LYS A 321 1.54 7.28 27.67
C LYS A 321 2.41 8.05 26.68
N LYS A 322 3.71 7.78 26.67
CA LYS A 322 4.65 8.36 25.72
C LYS A 322 4.33 7.95 24.28
N MET A 323 4.04 6.67 24.05
CA MET A 323 3.59 6.16 22.75
C MET A 323 2.33 6.88 22.26
N GLN A 324 1.33 7.07 23.14
CA GLN A 324 0.08 7.79 22.85
C GLN A 324 0.36 9.23 22.42
N LEU A 325 1.20 9.97 23.17
CA LEU A 325 1.54 11.36 22.85
C LEU A 325 2.14 11.53 21.45
N TYR A 326 3.08 10.65 21.07
CA TYR A 326 3.66 10.68 19.72
C TYR A 326 2.62 10.36 18.65
N LEU A 327 1.81 9.33 18.89
CA LEU A 327 0.79 8.88 17.96
C LEU A 327 -0.29 9.94 17.71
N ASP A 328 -0.83 10.53 18.78
CA ASP A 328 -1.89 11.53 18.70
C ASP A 328 -1.42 12.79 17.97
N SER A 329 -0.15 13.17 18.15
CA SER A 329 0.45 14.28 17.40
C SER A 329 0.51 13.97 15.89
N ALA A 330 0.89 12.76 15.51
CA ALA A 330 0.94 12.34 14.10
C ALA A 330 -0.46 12.24 13.48
N ILE A 331 -1.43 11.63 14.18
CA ILE A 331 -2.83 11.52 13.73
C ILE A 331 -3.42 12.92 13.50
N LYS A 332 -3.28 13.81 14.49
CA LYS A 332 -3.76 15.18 14.38
C LYS A 332 -3.17 15.88 13.15
N ARG A 333 -1.87 15.72 12.93
CA ARG A 333 -1.21 16.33 11.77
C ARG A 333 -1.76 15.81 10.44
N VAL A 334 -2.01 14.50 10.33
CA VAL A 334 -2.62 13.90 9.13
C VAL A 334 -4.03 14.44 8.91
N HIS A 335 -4.84 14.56 9.97
CA HIS A 335 -6.19 15.13 9.88
C HIS A 335 -6.16 16.61 9.47
N ASP A 336 -5.25 17.41 10.02
CA ASP A 336 -5.07 18.81 9.63
C ASP A 336 -4.69 18.92 8.15
N LEU A 337 -3.73 18.11 7.66
CA LEU A 337 -3.35 18.06 6.25
C LEU A 337 -4.52 17.68 5.34
N LYS A 338 -5.32 16.68 5.75
CA LYS A 338 -6.51 16.25 5.01
C LYS A 338 -7.54 17.37 4.92
N ARG A 339 -7.86 18.00 6.06
CA ARG A 339 -8.79 19.13 6.09
C ARG A 339 -8.32 20.28 5.18
N GLU A 340 -7.05 20.64 5.27
CA GLU A 340 -6.45 21.68 4.42
C GLU A 340 -6.53 21.34 2.93
N SER A 341 -6.20 20.09 2.55
CA SER A 341 -6.29 19.65 1.15
C SER A 341 -7.70 19.67 0.56
N LEU A 342 -8.73 19.55 1.41
CA LEU A 342 -10.14 19.51 1.01
C LEU A 342 -10.80 20.89 1.01
N LEU A 343 -10.56 21.68 2.07
CA LEU A 343 -11.25 22.94 2.30
C LEU A 343 -10.49 24.14 1.75
N GLU A 344 -9.15 24.06 1.69
CA GLU A 344 -8.28 25.16 1.26
C GLU A 344 -7.21 24.64 0.27
N PRO A 345 -7.61 24.03 -0.86
CA PRO A 345 -6.67 23.32 -1.75
C PRO A 345 -5.56 24.22 -2.29
N GLU A 346 -5.85 25.49 -2.61
CA GLU A 346 -4.85 26.46 -3.08
C GLU A 346 -3.77 26.71 -2.02
N SER A 347 -4.18 27.07 -0.80
CA SER A 347 -3.30 27.28 0.35
C SER A 347 -2.49 26.03 0.69
N TYR A 348 -3.13 24.85 0.68
CA TYR A 348 -2.49 23.57 0.93
C TYR A 348 -1.36 23.28 -0.07
N LEU A 349 -1.61 23.48 -1.36
CA LEU A 349 -0.63 23.25 -2.41
C LEU A 349 0.48 24.29 -2.39
N GLU A 350 0.21 25.47 -1.84
CA GLU A 350 1.22 26.49 -1.68
C GLU A 350 2.20 26.25 -0.53
N LYS A 351 1.89 25.31 0.37
CA LYS A 351 2.78 25.00 1.50
C LYS A 351 4.14 24.54 1.00
N HIS A 352 5.19 25.09 1.60
CA HIS A 352 6.58 24.80 1.22
C HIS A 352 6.86 23.29 1.12
N GLY A 353 6.42 22.50 2.10
CA GLY A 353 6.60 21.04 2.10
C GLY A 353 5.91 20.33 0.92
N ILE A 354 4.76 20.83 0.47
CA ILE A 354 4.00 20.28 -0.67
C ILE A 354 4.59 20.77 -2.00
N LYS A 355 4.99 22.05 -2.10
CA LYS A 355 5.69 22.59 -3.28
C LYS A 355 6.99 21.83 -3.57
N MET A 356 7.72 21.45 -2.52
CA MET A 356 8.96 20.66 -2.61
C MET A 356 8.77 19.22 -3.11
N LEU A 357 7.53 18.76 -3.30
CA LEU A 357 7.21 17.50 -3.99
C LEU A 357 6.93 17.78 -5.46
N SER A 358 7.79 18.57 -6.12
CA SER A 358 7.55 19.21 -7.42
C SER A 358 7.13 18.24 -8.52
N ASP A 359 7.61 17.00 -8.45
CA ASP A 359 7.44 15.99 -9.49
C ASP A 359 6.05 15.32 -9.49
N LEU A 360 5.25 15.57 -8.46
CA LEU A 360 3.86 15.10 -8.36
C LEU A 360 2.88 16.09 -8.99
N SER A 361 1.84 15.60 -9.69
CA SER A 361 0.74 16.44 -10.12
C SER A 361 0.02 17.10 -8.93
N PHE A 362 -0.78 18.12 -9.26
CA PHE A 362 -1.72 18.74 -8.33
C PHE A 362 -2.59 17.70 -7.61
N MET A 363 -3.17 16.76 -8.37
CA MET A 363 -4.09 15.77 -7.81
C MET A 363 -3.37 14.77 -6.93
N ALA A 364 -2.17 14.33 -7.33
CA ALA A 364 -1.35 13.48 -6.47
C ALA A 364 -1.02 14.19 -5.15
N LYS A 365 -0.62 15.46 -5.18
CA LYS A 365 -0.35 16.25 -3.95
C LYS A 365 -1.58 16.35 -3.04
N ALA A 366 -2.76 16.56 -3.62
CA ALA A 366 -4.02 16.66 -2.89
C ALA A 366 -4.42 15.35 -2.20
N THR A 367 -4.01 14.18 -2.72
CA THR A 367 -4.40 12.88 -2.16
C THR A 367 -3.38 12.28 -1.17
N ILE A 368 -2.19 12.89 -1.02
CA ILE A 368 -1.19 12.49 0.00
C ILE A 368 -1.82 12.27 1.39
N PRO A 369 -2.65 13.18 1.94
CA PRO A 369 -3.19 13.01 3.29
C PRO A 369 -4.15 11.83 3.40
N LEU A 370 -4.88 11.50 2.33
CA LEU A 370 -5.74 10.32 2.28
C LEU A 370 -4.92 9.02 2.36
N GLY A 371 -3.78 8.98 1.66
CA GLY A 371 -2.86 7.84 1.73
C GLY A 371 -2.27 7.66 3.13
N LEU A 372 -1.88 8.75 3.79
CA LEU A 372 -1.40 8.72 5.17
C LEU A 372 -2.48 8.29 6.17
N GLU A 373 -3.72 8.78 6.01
CA GLU A 373 -4.86 8.35 6.84
C GLU A 373 -5.17 6.86 6.64
N ALA A 374 -5.17 6.38 5.39
CA ALA A 374 -5.37 4.98 5.05
C ALA A 374 -4.27 4.09 5.67
N LEU A 375 -3.02 4.57 5.74
CA LEU A 375 -1.95 3.88 6.46
C LEU A 375 -2.23 3.83 7.96
N LEU A 376 -2.64 4.92 8.59
CA LEU A 376 -2.97 4.95 10.03
C LEU A 376 -4.18 4.07 10.38
N ASN A 377 -5.09 3.83 9.44
CA ASN A 377 -6.23 2.92 9.64
C ASN A 377 -5.88 1.43 9.45
N LYS A 378 -4.64 1.12 9.09
CA LYS A 378 -4.13 -0.25 9.06
C LYS A 378 -3.47 -0.62 10.39
N PRO A 379 -3.47 -1.91 10.76
CA PRO A 379 -2.73 -2.37 11.92
C PRO A 379 -1.23 -2.40 11.64
N LEU A 380 -0.41 -2.27 12.68
CA LEU A 380 1.05 -2.21 12.50
C LEU A 380 1.62 -3.52 11.94
N TYR A 381 1.05 -4.68 12.25
CA TYR A 381 1.49 -5.93 11.62
C TYR A 381 1.37 -5.89 10.09
N ASP A 382 0.39 -5.13 9.56
CA ASP A 382 0.18 -4.93 8.12
C ASP A 382 1.27 -4.04 7.54
N TRP A 383 1.76 -3.03 8.29
CA TRP A 383 2.81 -2.11 7.82
C TRP A 383 4.07 -2.82 7.38
N GLY A 384 4.54 -3.77 8.17
CA GLY A 384 5.77 -4.45 7.83
C GLY A 384 6.10 -5.65 8.67
N TYR A 385 5.23 -6.09 9.59
CA TYR A 385 5.55 -7.11 10.59
C TYR A 385 4.63 -8.34 10.48
N PRO A 386 4.68 -9.10 9.37
CA PRO A 386 3.84 -10.30 9.19
C PRO A 386 4.06 -11.35 10.29
N GLU A 387 5.18 -11.29 11.01
CA GLU A 387 5.50 -12.12 12.18
C GLU A 387 4.54 -11.86 13.35
N LYS A 388 4.03 -10.63 13.47
CA LYS A 388 3.10 -10.16 14.52
C LYS A 388 1.62 -10.29 14.14
N ALA A 389 1.33 -10.77 12.92
CA ALA A 389 -0.03 -11.00 12.44
C ALA A 389 -0.77 -12.03 13.32
N PRO A 390 -2.10 -11.91 13.47
CA PRO A 390 -2.90 -12.91 14.18
C PRO A 390 -2.89 -14.25 13.42
N LEU A 391 -3.28 -15.33 14.12
CA LEU A 391 -3.19 -16.68 13.56
C LEU A 391 -4.00 -16.87 12.28
N LYS A 392 -5.19 -16.26 12.20
CA LYS A 392 -6.05 -16.32 11.00
C LYS A 392 -5.32 -15.78 9.75
N ASP A 393 -4.58 -14.68 9.90
CA ASP A 393 -3.84 -14.04 8.81
C ASP A 393 -2.57 -14.83 8.46
N LYS A 394 -1.93 -15.47 9.45
CA LYS A 394 -0.81 -16.39 9.20
C LYS A 394 -1.26 -17.63 8.41
N ILE A 395 -2.42 -18.20 8.74
CA ILE A 395 -3.02 -19.31 8.00
C ILE A 395 -3.41 -18.84 6.59
N GLY A 396 -4.07 -17.68 6.50
CA GLY A 396 -4.41 -17.04 5.22
C GLY A 396 -3.19 -16.90 4.32
N ARG A 397 -2.08 -16.36 4.85
CA ARG A 397 -0.80 -16.24 4.14
C ARG A 397 -0.32 -17.56 3.53
N ILE A 398 -0.46 -18.68 4.26
CA ILE A 398 -0.06 -20.00 3.79
C ILE A 398 -0.97 -20.49 2.66
N LEU A 399 -2.29 -20.43 2.89
CA LEU A 399 -3.29 -20.87 1.91
C LEU A 399 -3.20 -20.07 0.62
N PHE A 400 -3.12 -18.74 0.75
CA PHE A 400 -3.04 -17.85 -0.40
C PHE A 400 -1.75 -18.00 -1.17
N ALA A 401 -0.60 -18.17 -0.51
CA ALA A 401 0.66 -18.44 -1.21
C ALA A 401 0.64 -19.76 -2.00
N ALA A 402 -0.09 -20.78 -1.52
CA ALA A 402 -0.27 -22.03 -2.25
C ALA A 402 -1.23 -21.89 -3.44
N SER A 403 -2.31 -21.12 -3.29
CA SER A 403 -3.30 -20.89 -4.36
C SER A 403 -2.89 -19.80 -5.35
N ASP A 404 -1.88 -19.00 -5.03
CA ASP A 404 -1.44 -17.81 -5.75
C ASP A 404 -1.15 -18.07 -7.23
N VAL A 405 -0.37 -19.11 -7.51
CA VAL A 405 0.01 -19.47 -8.88
C VAL A 405 -1.19 -19.95 -9.71
N PRO A 406 -2.00 -20.93 -9.25
CA PRO A 406 -3.22 -21.33 -9.95
C PRO A 406 -4.23 -20.19 -10.14
N TYR A 407 -4.45 -19.38 -9.11
CA TYR A 407 -5.40 -18.27 -9.16
C TYR A 407 -4.99 -17.23 -10.21
N ARG A 408 -3.71 -16.93 -10.31
CA ARG A 408 -3.18 -16.03 -11.34
C ARG A 408 -3.43 -16.56 -12.74
N TYR A 409 -3.11 -17.82 -13.00
CA TYR A 409 -3.34 -18.41 -14.32
C TYR A 409 -4.81 -18.35 -14.71
N PHE A 410 -5.71 -18.59 -13.75
CA PHE A 410 -7.14 -18.47 -13.98
C PHE A 410 -7.58 -17.03 -14.29
N GLN A 411 -7.15 -16.05 -13.49
CA GLN A 411 -7.51 -14.65 -13.72
C GLN A 411 -6.96 -14.13 -15.05
N GLU A 412 -5.71 -14.43 -15.37
CA GLU A 412 -5.11 -14.03 -16.64
C GLU A 412 -5.84 -14.66 -17.83
N ALA A 413 -6.21 -15.94 -17.73
CA ALA A 413 -6.97 -16.61 -18.79
C ALA A 413 -8.34 -15.96 -19.03
N ILE A 414 -9.06 -15.58 -17.95
CA ILE A 414 -10.34 -14.90 -18.13
C ILE A 414 -10.15 -13.48 -18.69
N MET A 415 -9.16 -12.74 -18.21
CA MET A 415 -8.87 -11.42 -18.75
C MET A 415 -8.55 -11.45 -20.25
N ASP A 416 -7.77 -12.45 -20.66
CA ASP A 416 -7.41 -12.64 -22.06
C ASP A 416 -8.63 -13.05 -22.91
N LEU A 417 -9.60 -13.79 -22.35
CA LEU A 417 -10.88 -14.07 -23.01
C LEU A 417 -11.72 -12.79 -23.18
N GLU A 418 -11.87 -11.98 -22.14
CA GLU A 418 -12.65 -10.74 -22.21
C GLU A 418 -12.09 -9.75 -23.22
N SER A 419 -10.76 -9.56 -23.24
CA SER A 419 -10.08 -8.65 -24.16
C SER A 419 -10.22 -9.00 -25.65
N LYS A 420 -10.63 -10.23 -25.97
CA LYS A 420 -10.84 -10.71 -27.35
C LYS A 420 -12.30 -10.60 -27.81
N VAL A 421 -13.23 -10.51 -26.87
CA VAL A 421 -14.68 -10.40 -27.14
C VAL A 421 -15.09 -8.93 -27.29
N LEU A 422 -14.32 -8.02 -26.68
CA LEU A 422 -14.45 -6.56 -26.76
C LEU A 422 -13.50 -6.02 -27.84
#